data_AF-A0AAV6TK78-F1
#
_entry.id   AF-A0AAV6TK78-F1
#
_cell.length_a   1.000
_cell.length_b   1.000
_cell.length_c   1.000
_cell.angle_alpha   90.00
_cell.angle_beta   90.00
_cell.angle_gamma   90.00
#
_symmetry.space_group_name_H-M   'P 1'
#
loop_
_entity.id
_entity.type
_entity.pdbx_description
1 polymer ?
#
loop_
_entity_poly.entity_id
_entity_poly.type
_entity_poly.pdbx_seq_one_letter_code
_entity_poly.pdbx_strand_id
1 'polypeptide(L)'
;MPWSIRNIDAIYERPDSHIVVFTGQNYWIHHGNGFTSDSPMPLTSLGLPSELERLDAAFVGPKTDGRTSSVEITIGGSTRQRLRWTLDIHKVSLRGGKD
;
A
#
# COMPACT_ATOMS: atom_id res chain seq x y z
N MET A 1 18.17 2.61 -3.04
CA MET A 1 17.29 1.41 -3.12
C MET A 1 18.05 0.23 -2.55
N PRO A 2 17.47 -0.62 -1.69
CA PRO A 2 18.14 -1.79 -1.15
C PRO A 2 18.42 -2.77 -2.29
N TRP A 3 19.57 -3.42 -2.26
CA TRP A 3 20.01 -4.41 -3.25
C TRP A 3 19.10 -5.65 -3.33
N SER A 4 18.24 -5.83 -2.33
CA SER A 4 17.20 -6.87 -2.30
C SER A 4 15.96 -6.55 -3.13
N ILE A 5 15.69 -5.29 -3.46
CA ILE A 5 14.56 -4.92 -4.35
C ILE A 5 15.00 -5.16 -5.79
N ARG A 6 14.62 -6.33 -6.33
CA ARG A 6 14.94 -6.72 -7.71
C ARG A 6 13.88 -6.29 -8.72
N ASN A 7 12.62 -6.30 -8.30
CA ASN A 7 11.45 -5.93 -9.10
C ASN A 7 10.59 -4.96 -8.28
N ILE A 8 9.82 -4.09 -8.94
CA ILE A 8 8.83 -3.21 -8.30
C ILE A 8 7.49 -3.50 -8.96
N ASP A 9 6.49 -3.85 -8.14
CA ASP A 9 5.13 -4.12 -8.61
C ASP A 9 4.29 -2.85 -8.62
N ALA A 10 4.43 -2.01 -7.58
CA ALA A 10 3.74 -0.73 -7.48
C ALA A 10 4.50 0.27 -6.59
N ILE A 11 4.24 1.57 -6.80
CA ILE A 11 4.76 2.66 -5.98
C ILE A 11 3.61 3.57 -5.58
N TYR A 12 3.62 4.06 -4.35
CA TYR A 12 2.64 5.00 -3.83
C TYR A 12 3.34 6.11 -3.02
N GLU A 13 3.03 7.37 -3.30
CA GLU A 13 3.43 8.50 -2.46
C GLU A 13 2.34 8.84 -1.45
N ARG A 14 2.67 8.72 -0.17
CA ARG A 14 1.79 9.07 0.94
C ARG A 14 1.66 10.59 1.10
N PRO A 15 0.58 11.08 1.75
CA PRO A 15 0.42 12.51 2.03
C PRO A 15 1.54 13.14 2.85
N ASP A 16 2.29 12.36 3.63
CA ASP A 16 3.48 12.79 4.38
C ASP A 16 4.77 12.73 3.54
N SER A 17 4.65 12.64 2.21
CA SER A 17 5.76 12.56 1.24
C SER A 17 6.62 11.30 1.36
N HIS A 18 6.20 10.32 2.16
CA HIS A 18 6.85 9.01 2.20
C HIS A 18 6.49 8.19 0.97
N ILE A 19 7.48 7.52 0.38
CA ILE A 19 7.28 6.62 -0.76
C ILE A 19 7.11 5.20 -0.23
N VAL A 20 6.02 4.55 -0.60
CA VAL A 20 5.77 3.13 -0.37
C VAL A 20 6.09 2.38 -1.65
N VAL A 21 6.98 1.40 -1.56
CA VAL A 21 7.36 0.54 -2.69
C VAL A 21 6.84 -0.86 -2.39
N PHE A 22 6.07 -1.45 -3.30
CA PHE A 22 5.56 -2.81 -3.20
C PHE A 22 6.39 -3.75 -4.08
N THR A 23 6.82 -4.88 -3.54
CA THR A 23 7.40 -5.98 -4.34
C THR A 23 7.16 -7.34 -3.70
N GLY A 24 6.59 -8.24 -4.51
CA GLY A 24 6.07 -9.52 -4.09
C GLY A 24 5.09 -9.36 -2.93
N GLN A 25 5.31 -10.16 -1.88
CA GLN A 25 4.48 -10.21 -0.68
C GLN A 25 4.87 -9.17 0.38
N ASN A 26 5.69 -8.17 0.01
CA ASN A 26 6.24 -7.19 0.93
C ASN A 26 6.12 -5.75 0.42
N TYR A 27 6.28 -4.81 1.34
CA TYR A 27 6.44 -3.40 1.03
C TYR A 27 7.53 -2.73 1.88
N TRP A 28 8.05 -1.64 1.35
CA TRP A 28 9.09 -0.80 1.94
C TRP A 28 8.58 0.64 2.06
N ILE A 29 9.00 1.35 3.10
CA ILE A 29 8.73 2.79 3.25
C ILE A 29 10.04 3.55 3.17
N HIS A 30 10.10 4.53 2.27
CA HIS A 30 11.20 5.47 2.14
C HIS A 30 10.76 6.87 2.60
N HIS A 31 11.47 7.45 3.56
CA HIS A 31 11.12 8.72 4.19
C HIS A 31 11.96 9.91 3.70
N GLY A 32 12.50 9.82 2.48
CA GLY A 32 13.34 10.85 1.86
C GLY A 32 14.83 10.68 2.18
N ASN A 33 15.19 10.33 3.42
CA ASN A 33 16.58 10.10 3.82
C ASN A 33 17.03 8.63 3.71
N GLY A 34 16.08 7.71 3.55
CA GLY A 34 16.35 6.29 3.47
C GLY A 34 15.10 5.45 3.70
N PHE A 35 15.30 4.13 3.74
CA PHE A 35 14.25 3.20 4.13
C PHE A 35 14.07 3.16 5.64
N THR A 36 12.84 2.96 6.10
CA THR A 36 12.58 2.74 7.53
C THR A 36 13.21 1.43 8.01
N SER A 37 13.62 1.38 9.28
CA SER A 37 14.20 0.18 9.91
C SER A 37 13.28 -1.04 9.84
N ASP A 38 11.98 -0.79 9.83
CA ASP A 38 10.95 -1.83 9.90
C ASP A 38 10.68 -2.45 8.52
N SER A 39 11.26 -1.88 7.46
CA SER A 39 11.13 -2.42 6.10
C SER A 39 12.09 -3.62 5.87
N PRO A 40 11.66 -4.65 5.11
CA PRO A 40 10.34 -4.83 4.54
C PRO A 40 9.28 -5.28 5.57
N MET A 41 8.05 -4.84 5.34
CA MET A 41 6.86 -5.32 6.05
C MET A 41 6.01 -6.20 5.12
N PRO A 42 5.35 -7.25 5.65
CA PRO A 42 4.51 -8.13 4.85
C PRO A 42 3.21 -7.45 4.45
N LEU A 43 2.68 -7.74 3.26
CA LEU A 43 1.37 -7.21 2.82
C LEU A 43 0.22 -7.53 3.80
N THR A 44 0.34 -8.60 4.56
CA THR A 44 -0.62 -8.99 5.61
C THR A 44 -0.74 -7.96 6.73
N SER A 45 0.28 -7.13 6.99
CA SER A 45 0.18 -6.03 7.96
C SER A 45 -0.79 -4.93 7.50
N LEU A 46 -1.09 -4.86 6.20
CA LEU A 46 -2.08 -3.97 5.60
C LEU A 46 -3.48 -4.60 5.56
N GLY A 47 -3.64 -5.83 6.05
CA GLY A 47 -4.89 -6.59 5.97
C GLY A 47 -5.14 -7.24 4.61
N LEU A 48 -4.08 -7.43 3.80
CA LEU A 48 -4.14 -8.18 2.55
C LEU A 48 -4.01 -9.70 2.83
N PRO A 49 -4.60 -10.58 2.00
CA PRO A 49 -4.51 -12.03 2.18
C PRO A 49 -3.07 -12.56 2.14
N SER A 50 -2.76 -13.59 2.92
CA SER A 50 -1.42 -14.22 2.92
C SER A 50 -1.11 -15.01 1.65
N GLU A 51 -2.13 -15.40 0.88
CA GLU A 51 -1.91 -16.08 -0.42
C GLU A 51 -1.62 -15.10 -1.56
N LEU A 52 -1.67 -13.78 -1.31
CA LEU A 52 -1.43 -12.77 -2.33
C LEU A 52 0.06 -12.70 -2.68
N GLU A 53 0.43 -13.14 -3.88
CA GLU A 53 1.84 -13.16 -4.31
C GLU A 53 2.43 -11.78 -4.60
N ARG A 54 1.62 -10.89 -5.19
CA ARG A 54 2.01 -9.52 -5.57
C ARG A 54 0.80 -8.63 -5.84
N LEU A 55 1.05 -7.32 -5.93
CA LEU A 55 0.07 -6.35 -6.42
C LEU A 55 0.20 -6.20 -7.94
N ASP A 56 -0.90 -5.90 -8.64
CA ASP A 56 -0.81 -5.50 -10.05
C ASP A 56 -0.61 -3.98 -10.19
N ALA A 57 -1.26 -3.22 -9.31
CA ALA A 57 -1.19 -1.77 -9.26
C ALA A 57 -1.64 -1.24 -7.90
N ALA A 58 -1.15 -0.07 -7.54
CA ALA A 58 -1.67 0.76 -6.46
C ALA A 58 -1.82 2.20 -6.97
N PHE A 59 -2.97 2.82 -6.74
CA PHE A 59 -3.22 4.20 -7.15
C PHE A 59 -4.02 4.99 -6.11
N VAL A 60 -3.84 6.31 -6.16
CA VAL A 60 -4.56 7.23 -5.28
C VAL A 60 -5.87 7.62 -5.92
N GLY A 61 -6.97 7.21 -5.29
CA GLY A 61 -8.30 7.66 -5.67
C GLY A 61 -8.53 9.13 -5.32
N PRO A 62 -9.51 9.80 -5.96
CA PRO A 62 -9.83 11.18 -5.69
C PRO A 62 -10.11 11.43 -4.20
N LYS A 63 -9.60 12.56 -3.67
CA LYS A 63 -9.91 13.02 -2.31
C LYS A 63 -11.41 13.27 -2.20
N THR A 64 -12.13 12.40 -1.50
CA THR A 64 -13.59 12.46 -1.43
C THR A 64 -14.12 13.58 -0.52
N ASP A 65 -13.28 14.13 0.38
CA ASP A 65 -13.71 15.11 1.40
C ASP A 65 -12.60 16.08 1.85
N GLY A 66 -11.50 16.20 1.09
CA GLY A 66 -10.35 17.04 1.43
C GLY A 66 -9.48 16.52 2.59
N ARG A 67 -9.85 15.43 3.26
CA ARG A 67 -9.09 14.86 4.40
C ARG A 67 -8.56 13.47 4.12
N THR A 68 -9.23 12.69 3.28
CA THR A 68 -8.92 11.28 3.08
C THR A 68 -8.52 10.98 1.65
N SER A 69 -7.30 10.47 1.47
CA SER A 69 -6.89 9.80 0.21
C SER A 69 -7.20 8.31 0.34
N SER A 70 -7.83 7.71 -0.69
CA SER A 70 -7.99 6.25 -0.76
C SER A 70 -6.86 5.67 -1.59
N VAL A 71 -6.28 4.55 -1.15
CA VAL A 71 -5.41 3.75 -2.02
C VAL A 71 -6.25 2.60 -2.53
N GLU A 72 -6.39 2.54 -3.85
CA GLU A 72 -7.03 1.42 -4.52
C GLU A 72 -5.93 0.48 -5.01
N ILE A 73 -6.10 -0.81 -4.71
CA ILE A 73 -5.14 -1.86 -5.07
C ILE A 73 -5.86 -2.86 -5.97
N THR A 74 -5.19 -3.23 -7.06
CA THR A 74 -5.69 -4.20 -8.03
C THR A 74 -4.95 -5.52 -7.87
N ILE A 75 -5.72 -6.62 -7.88
CA ILE A 75 -5.24 -8.00 -7.72
C ILE A 75 -5.91 -8.87 -8.79
N GLY A 76 -5.11 -9.51 -9.65
CA GLY A 76 -5.60 -10.30 -10.78
C GLY A 76 -6.39 -9.49 -11.81
N GLY A 77 -6.06 -8.21 -12.00
CA GLY A 77 -6.76 -7.32 -12.93
C GLY A 77 -8.14 -6.83 -12.49
N SER A 78 -8.59 -7.18 -11.27
CA SER A 78 -9.82 -6.65 -10.65
C SER A 78 -9.49 -5.90 -9.35
N THR A 79 -10.16 -4.78 -9.10
CA THR A 79 -10.05 -4.08 -7.81
C THR A 79 -10.74 -4.91 -6.74
N ARG A 80 -9.95 -5.67 -5.97
CA ARG A 80 -10.49 -6.52 -4.90
C ARG A 80 -10.57 -5.80 -3.56
N GLN A 81 -9.80 -4.74 -3.35
CA GLN A 81 -9.73 -4.08 -2.05
C GLN A 81 -9.47 -2.58 -2.17
N ARG A 82 -10.33 -1.79 -1.53
CA ARG A 82 -10.13 -0.34 -1.35
C ARG A 82 -9.66 -0.09 0.09
N LEU A 83 -8.41 0.32 0.23
CA LEU A 83 -7.87 0.72 1.53
C LEU A 83 -8.12 2.22 1.73
N ARG A 84 -8.90 2.56 2.76
CA ARG A 84 -9.08 3.95 3.18
C ARG A 84 -8.13 4.23 4.32
N TRP A 85 -7.18 5.13 4.08
CA TRP A 85 -6.23 5.57 5.09
C TRP A 85 -6.75 6.87 5.71
N THR A 86 -7.13 6.83 6.98
CA THR A 86 -7.19 8.03 7.82
C THR A 86 -5.78 8.22 8.41
N LEU A 87 -5.32 9.47 8.53
CA LEU A 87 -3.95 9.90 8.84
C LEU A 87 -3.25 9.22 10.04
N ASP A 88 -3.95 8.42 10.85
CA ASP A 88 -3.37 7.64 11.94
C ASP A 88 -3.11 6.19 11.50
N ILE A 89 -1.82 5.83 11.43
CA ILE A 89 -1.27 4.48 11.22
C ILE A 89 -1.70 3.42 12.27
N HIS A 90 -2.76 3.67 13.04
CA HIS A 90 -3.29 2.75 14.06
C HIS A 90 -4.70 2.23 13.76
N LYS A 91 -5.31 2.55 12.61
CA LYS A 91 -6.67 2.05 12.31
C LYS A 91 -6.91 1.83 10.80
N VAL A 92 -6.58 0.62 10.34
CA VAL A 92 -7.12 0.11 9.07
C VAL A 92 -8.60 -0.22 9.30
N SER A 93 -9.51 0.44 8.58
CA SER A 93 -10.93 0.08 8.54
C SER A 93 -11.25 -0.46 7.15
N LEU A 94 -11.38 -1.79 7.06
CA LEU A 94 -11.86 -2.47 5.87
C LEU A 94 -13.38 -2.32 5.81
N ARG A 95 -13.91 -1.62 4.82
CA ARG A 95 -15.30 -1.81 4.41
C ARG A 95 -15.30 -2.83 3.27
N GLY A 96 -15.76 -4.04 3.57
CA GLY A 96 -16.10 -5.03 2.55
C GLY A 96 -17.19 -4.48 1.63
N GLY A 97 -16.93 -4.51 0.32
CA GLY A 97 -17.97 -4.37 -0.67
C GLY A 97 -18.91 -5.56 -0.55
N LYS A 98 -20.19 -5.28 -0.37
CA LYS A 98 -21.24 -6.29 -0.36
C LYS A 98 -21.58 -6.66 -1.80
N ASP A 99 -21.77 -7.95 -2.03
CA ASP A 99 -22.19 -8.60 -3.28
C ASP A 99 -23.27 -7.84 -4.06
#